data_AF-A0A2V7FDX1-F1
#
_entry.id   AF-A0A2V7FDX1-F1
#
_cell.length_a   1.000
_cell.length_b   1.000
_cell.length_c   1.000
_cell.angle_alpha   90.00
_cell.angle_beta   90.00
_cell.angle_gamma   90.00
#
_symmetry.space_group_name_H-M   'P 1'
#
loop_
_entity.id
_entity.type
_entity.pdbx_description
1 polymer ?
#
loop_
_entity_poly.entity_id
_entity_poly.type
_entity_poly.pdbx_seq_one_letter_code
_entity_poly.pdbx_strand_id
1 'polypeptide(L)'
;MKVRVLIRLKPGILDVQGAAVLRALAGLGFADARELRVGKLIDIEVDAATPAAAQQRVDEMCRKLLANTILEDYTIEAVEAGRLAPRQAVR
;
A
#
# COMPACT_ATOMS: atom_id res chain seq x y z
N MET A 1 -3.74 5.00 -17.35
CA MET A 1 -4.73 4.36 -16.45
C MET A 1 -4.21 4.40 -15.02
N LYS A 2 -5.09 4.57 -14.03
CA LYS A 2 -4.71 4.77 -12.62
C LYS A 2 -5.09 3.57 -11.78
N VAL A 3 -4.13 3.07 -11.00
CA VAL A 3 -4.29 1.90 -10.13
C VAL A 3 -3.58 2.15 -8.80
N ARG A 4 -4.06 1.47 -7.77
CA ARG A 4 -3.53 1.50 -6.41
C ARG A 4 -3.06 0.12 -6.02
N VAL A 5 -1.90 0.04 -5.40
CA VAL A 5 -1.38 -1.19 -4.81
C VAL A 5 -1.33 -1.02 -3.30
N LEU A 6 -1.97 -1.93 -2.59
CA LEU A 6 -1.88 -2.04 -1.14
C LEU A 6 -0.92 -3.18 -0.80
N ILE A 7 0.19 -2.88 -0.15
CA ILE A 7 1.21 -3.85 0.25
C ILE A 7 1.17 -4.03 1.76
N ARG A 8 1.09 -5.29 2.22
CA ARG A 8 0.96 -5.66 3.63
C ARG A 8 1.90 -6.80 3.98
N LEU A 9 2.40 -6.83 5.21
CA LEU A 9 3.18 -7.96 5.71
C LEU A 9 2.33 -9.24 5.73
N LYS A 10 2.95 -10.35 5.33
CA LYS A 10 2.36 -11.68 5.41
C LYS A 10 2.00 -12.04 6.84
N PRO A 11 0.99 -12.92 7.06
CA PRO A 11 0.70 -13.45 8.39
C PRO A 11 1.95 -14.05 9.04
N GLY A 12 2.16 -13.77 10.32
CA GLY A 12 3.32 -14.26 11.09
C GLY A 12 4.59 -13.41 10.97
N ILE A 13 4.65 -12.44 10.06
CA ILE A 13 5.77 -11.48 10.01
C ILE A 13 5.53 -10.37 11.03
N LEU A 14 6.53 -10.12 11.88
CA LEU A 14 6.47 -9.10 12.92
C LEU A 14 6.54 -7.70 12.31
N ASP A 15 5.52 -6.89 12.60
CA ASP A 15 5.47 -5.47 12.24
C ASP A 15 6.02 -4.59 13.37
N VAL A 16 7.32 -4.30 13.32
CA VAL A 16 7.99 -3.42 14.30
C VAL A 16 7.42 -1.99 14.25
N GLN A 17 7.04 -1.50 13.06
CA GLN A 17 6.50 -0.16 12.89
C GLN A 17 5.09 -0.05 13.46
N GLY A 18 4.21 -1.00 13.13
CA GLY A 18 2.86 -1.07 13.67
C GLY A 18 2.85 -1.16 15.19
N ALA A 19 3.75 -1.96 15.78
CA ALA A 19 3.88 -2.03 17.24
C ALA A 19 4.32 -0.69 17.86
N ALA A 20 5.22 0.06 17.21
CA ALA A 20 5.63 1.37 17.69
C ALA A 20 4.49 2.40 17.61
N VAL A 21 3.75 2.41 16.50
CA VAL A 21 2.58 3.30 16.30
C VAL A 21 1.48 2.99 17.30
N LEU A 22 1.16 1.71 17.53
CA LEU A 22 0.16 1.29 18.52
C LEU A 22 0.51 1.77 19.93
N ARG A 23 1.78 1.64 20.35
CA ARG A 23 2.25 2.18 21.65
C ARG A 23 2.11 3.70 21.73
N ALA A 24 2.44 4.41 20.65
CA ALA A 24 2.28 5.85 20.60
C ALA A 24 0.80 6.26 20.74
N LEU A 25 -0.12 5.56 20.06
CA LEU A 25 -1.56 5.80 20.17
C LEU A 25 -2.06 5.60 21.61
N ALA A 26 -1.63 4.54 22.28
CA ALA A 26 -1.96 4.32 23.69
C ALA A 26 -1.48 5.46 24.59
N GLY A 27 -0.26 5.97 24.37
CA GLY A 27 0.27 7.14 25.09
C GLY A 27 -0.49 8.45 24.84
N LEU A 28 -1.23 8.54 23.73
CA LEU A 28 -2.10 9.67 23.40
C LEU A 28 -3.55 9.49 23.91
N GLY A 29 -3.85 8.40 24.62
CA GLY A 29 -5.17 8.13 25.19
C GLY A 29 -6.09 7.25 24.32
N PHE A 30 -5.64 6.78 23.15
CA PHE A 30 -6.40 5.88 22.27
C PHE A 30 -6.20 4.41 22.70
N ALA A 31 -6.61 4.08 23.92
CA ALA A 31 -6.45 2.74 24.49
C ALA A 31 -7.40 1.68 23.91
N ASP A 32 -8.37 2.11 23.10
CA ASP A 32 -9.32 1.26 22.37
C ASP A 32 -8.71 0.66 21.10
N ALA A 33 -7.58 1.20 20.60
CA ALA A 33 -6.81 0.59 19.52
C ALA A 33 -6.07 -0.67 20.05
N ARG A 34 -6.48 -1.85 19.60
CA ARG A 34 -5.94 -3.14 20.08
C ARG A 34 -4.93 -3.79 19.15
N GLU A 35 -5.09 -3.57 17.85
CA GLU A 35 -4.23 -4.15 16.83
C GLU A 35 -4.10 -3.16 15.68
N LEU A 36 -2.88 -2.99 15.17
CA LEU A 36 -2.58 -2.11 14.06
C LEU A 36 -1.44 -2.72 13.26
N ARG A 37 -1.54 -2.65 11.93
CA ARG A 37 -0.44 -2.97 11.02
C ARG A 37 -0.20 -1.82 10.06
N VAL A 38 1.07 -1.54 9.80
CA VAL A 38 1.53 -0.55 8.83
C VAL A 38 1.85 -1.27 7.53
N GLY A 39 1.45 -0.66 6.42
CA GLY A 39 1.69 -1.17 5.07
C GLY A 39 1.99 -0.02 4.12
N LYS A 40 2.22 -0.36 2.85
CA LYS A 40 2.48 0.64 1.80
C LYS A 40 1.23 0.80 0.94
N LEU A 41 0.95 2.03 0.54
CA LEU A 41 -0.03 2.36 -0.51
C LEU A 41 0.75 2.99 -1.65
N ILE A 42 0.66 2.39 -2.84
CA ILE A 42 1.34 2.86 -4.04
C ILE A 42 0.30 3.21 -5.08
N ASP A 43 0.22 4.50 -5.37
CA ASP A 43 -0.62 5.06 -6.42
C ASP A 43 0.23 5.21 -7.69
N ILE A 44 -0.17 4.53 -8.76
CA ILE A 44 0.59 4.52 -10.02
C ILE A 44 -0.31 4.79 -11.23
N GLU A 45 0.21 5.62 -12.13
CA GLU A 45 -0.37 5.85 -13.44
C GLU A 45 0.49 5.10 -14.47
N VAL A 46 -0.15 4.21 -15.25
CA VAL A 46 0.50 3.39 -16.27
C VAL A 46 -0.18 3.57 -17.61
N ASP A 47 0.62 3.64 -18.67
CA ASP A 47 0.12 3.64 -20.04
C ASP A 47 -0.31 2.21 -20.42
N ALA A 48 -1.62 2.02 -20.56
CA ALA A 48 -2.23 0.74 -20.87
C ALA A 48 -3.55 0.95 -21.62
N ALA A 49 -3.82 0.08 -22.58
CA ALA A 49 -5.01 0.16 -23.42
C ALA A 49 -6.30 -0.27 -22.71
N THR A 50 -6.21 -1.16 -21.70
CA THR A 50 -7.35 -1.69 -20.95
C THR A 50 -7.05 -1.79 -19.46
N PRO A 51 -8.07 -1.78 -18.58
CA PRO A 51 -7.85 -1.97 -17.13
C PRO A 51 -7.15 -3.28 -16.79
N ALA A 52 -7.46 -4.35 -17.52
CA ALA A 52 -6.79 -5.65 -17.36
C ALA A 52 -5.29 -5.58 -17.73
N ALA A 53 -4.95 -4.89 -18.83
CA ALA A 53 -3.55 -4.69 -19.21
C ALA A 53 -2.79 -3.83 -18.17
N ALA A 54 -3.45 -2.81 -17.62
CA ALA A 54 -2.88 -2.00 -16.53
C ALA A 54 -2.61 -2.86 -15.29
N GLN A 55 -3.57 -3.69 -14.89
CA GLN A 55 -3.45 -4.58 -13.74
C GLN A 55 -2.33 -5.61 -13.92
N GLN A 56 -2.24 -6.24 -15.10
CA GLN A 56 -1.17 -7.19 -15.41
C GLN A 56 0.21 -6.53 -15.37
N ARG A 57 0.34 -5.31 -15.91
CA ARG A 57 1.60 -4.58 -15.91
C ARG A 57 2.03 -4.21 -14.48
N VAL A 58 1.09 -3.81 -13.65
CA VAL A 58 1.36 -3.45 -12.24
C VAL A 58 1.68 -4.70 -11.43
N ASP A 59 1.04 -5.84 -11.70
CA ASP A 59 1.39 -7.12 -11.07
C ASP A 59 2.85 -7.50 -11.35
N GLU A 60 3.31 -7.33 -12.60
CA GLU A 60 4.71 -7.55 -12.95
C GLU A 60 5.66 -6.62 -12.16
N MET A 61 5.31 -5.35 -12.01
CA MET A 61 6.08 -4.38 -11.22
C MET A 61 6.14 -4.78 -9.73
N CYS A 62 5.02 -5.26 -9.18
CA CYS A 62 4.96 -5.72 -7.80
C CYS A 62 5.88 -6.91 -7.55
N ARG A 63 5.85 -7.92 -8.43
CA ARG A 63 6.69 -9.12 -8.31
C ARG A 63 8.18 -8.82 -8.45
N LYS A 64 8.53 -7.86 -9.32
CA LYS A 64 9.94 -7.54 -9.62
C LYS A 64 10.55 -6.55 -8.63
N LEU A 65 9.77 -5.65 -8.05
CA LEU A 65 10.32 -4.53 -7.28
C LEU A 65 9.44 -4.04 -6.14
N LEU A 66 8.15 -3.76 -6.40
CA LEU A 66 7.37 -2.95 -5.46
C LEU A 66 7.07 -3.69 -4.14
N ALA A 67 6.94 -5.01 -4.20
CA ALA A 67 6.69 -5.86 -3.05
C ALA A 67 7.85 -6.82 -2.83
N ASN A 68 8.28 -6.98 -1.58
CA ASN A 68 9.12 -8.10 -1.19
C ASN A 68 8.24 -9.34 -1.03
N THR A 69 8.08 -10.13 -2.09
CA THR A 69 7.16 -11.28 -2.14
C THR A 69 7.44 -12.40 -1.14
N ILE A 70 8.62 -12.39 -0.49
CA ILE A 70 8.94 -13.31 0.62
C ILE A 70 8.24 -12.85 1.90
N LEU A 71 8.18 -11.54 2.16
CA LEU A 71 7.69 -10.95 3.43
C LEU A 71 6.31 -10.31 3.31
N GLU A 72 5.91 -9.91 2.11
CA GLU A 72 4.77 -9.04 1.83
C GLU A 72 3.81 -9.69 0.82
N ASP A 73 2.51 -9.45 1.02
CA ASP A 73 1.45 -9.66 0.04
C ASP A 73 0.98 -8.30 -0.49
N TYR A 74 0.34 -8.30 -1.66
CA TYR A 74 -0.23 -7.08 -2.23
C TYR A 74 -1.58 -7.30 -2.90
N THR A 75 -2.36 -6.22 -2.98
CA THR A 75 -3.64 -6.17 -3.70
C THR A 75 -3.61 -4.99 -4.67
N ILE A 76 -4.13 -5.19 -5.88
CA ILE A 76 -4.21 -4.15 -6.90
C ILE A 76 -5.67 -3.74 -7.07
N GLU A 77 -5.94 -2.45 -6.95
CA GLU A 77 -7.25 -1.83 -7.02
C GLU A 77 -7.29 -0.84 -8.20
N ALA A 78 -8.41 -0.81 -8.92
CA ALA A 78 -8.66 0.27 -9.89
C ALA A 78 -9.00 1.56 -9.14
N VAL A 79 -8.50 2.70 -9.60
CA VAL A 79 -8.72 3.99 -8.94
C VAL A 79 -9.42 4.93 -9.91
N GLU A 80 -10.52 5.53 -9.46
CA GLU A 80 -11.18 6.62 -10.20
C GLU A 80 -10.28 7.85 -10.27
N ALA A 81 -10.36 8.59 -11.38
CA ALA A 81 -9.63 9.84 -11.56
C ALA A 81 -10.02 10.85 -10.47
N GLY A 82 -9.09 11.17 -9.57
CA GLY A 82 -9.29 12.14 -8.48
C GLY A 82 -8.93 11.63 -7.07
N ARG A 83 -8.76 10.32 -6.88
CA ARG A 83 -8.39 9.72 -5.57
C ARG A 83 -6.90 9.41 -5.38
N LEU A 84 -6.07 9.69 -6.39
CA LEU A 84 -4.63 9.69 -6.18
C LEU A 84 -4.27 10.95 -5.39
N ALA A 85 -3.47 10.81 -4.34
CA ALA A 85 -2.94 11.97 -3.63
C ALA A 85 -2.32 12.92 -4.67
N PRO A 86 -2.72 14.20 -4.73
CA PRO A 86 -2.17 15.11 -5.71
C PRO A 86 -0.66 15.16 -5.50
N ARG A 87 0.11 14.94 -6.58
CA ARG A 87 1.50 15.39 -6.63
C ARG A 87 1.47 16.91 -6.59
N GLN A 88 1.19 17.51 -5.43
CA GLN A 88 1.57 18.90 -5.23
C GLN A 88 3.09 18.88 -5.36
N ALA A 89 3.57 19.42 -6.49
CA ALA A 89 4.98 19.68 -6.68
C ALA A 89 5.41 20.50 -5.46
N VAL A 90 6.19 19.88 -4.58
CA VAL A 90 6.96 20.61 -3.60
C VAL A 90 7.85 21.53 -4.44
N ARG A 91 7.50 22.81 -4.46
CA ARG A 91 8.36 23.86 -5.00
C ARG A 91 9.63 23.94 -4.17
#